data_AF-A0A256YNH8-F1
#
_entry.id   AF-A0A256YNH8-F1
#
_cell.length_a   1.000
_cell.length_b   1.000
_cell.length_c   1.000
_cell.angle_alpha   90.00
_cell.angle_beta   90.00
_cell.angle_gamma   90.00
#
_symmetry.space_group_name_H-M   'P 1'
#
loop_
_entity.id
_entity.type
_entity.pdbx_description
1 polymer ?
#
loop_
_entity_poly.entity_id
_entity_poly.type
_entity_poly.pdbx_seq_one_letter_code
_entity_poly.pdbx_strand_id
1 'polypeptide(L)'
;ALEGKYDYLFSLEQDVIPPKNIIEGLLRHKKEVVSGVVYHFFPKRKENKEAQEWIEKPMLAIKSQKTPGKLAFLSSDQIKDINAFIEVDYCSMGCLMISRKILEKVKFRYEEYKEANKENPEDVKWDDMCFCSDVQKLGKKIYADLGAKCGHLVLGGYSITLGDTSKVSVISKSISLKDITKD
;
A
#
# COMPACT_ATOMS: atom_id res chain seq x y z
N ALA A 1 -13.45 13.02 -8.84
CA ALA A 1 -13.65 13.20 -7.38
C ALA A 1 -13.87 14.67 -6.99
N LEU A 2 -12.94 15.59 -7.30
CA LEU A 2 -13.03 16.99 -6.86
C LEU A 2 -14.26 17.74 -7.40
N GLU A 3 -14.56 17.59 -8.69
CA GLU A 3 -15.72 18.23 -9.34
C GLU A 3 -17.06 17.73 -8.77
N GLY A 4 -17.15 16.42 -8.52
CA GLY A 4 -18.33 15.79 -7.93
C GLY A 4 -18.56 16.08 -6.45
N LYS A 5 -17.73 16.94 -5.83
CA LYS A 5 -17.83 17.34 -4.40
C LYS A 5 -17.81 16.16 -3.42
N TYR A 6 -17.13 15.06 -3.78
CA TYR A 6 -16.93 13.92 -2.88
C TYR A 6 -15.91 14.24 -1.79
N ASP A 7 -16.12 13.69 -0.59
CA ASP A 7 -15.21 13.83 0.55
C ASP A 7 -13.97 12.93 0.43
N TYR A 8 -14.08 11.84 -0.33
CA TYR A 8 -13.01 10.86 -0.53
C TYR A 8 -13.00 10.37 -1.99
N LEU A 9 -11.82 9.98 -2.45
CA LEU A 9 -11.61 9.11 -3.60
C LEU A 9 -11.21 7.73 -3.07
N PHE A 10 -11.90 6.70 -3.52
CA PHE A 10 -11.46 5.31 -3.33
C PHE A 10 -10.81 4.83 -4.62
N SER A 11 -9.50 4.64 -4.59
CA SER A 11 -8.72 4.03 -5.65
C SER A 11 -8.78 2.51 -5.50
N LEU A 12 -9.28 1.84 -6.53
CA LEU A 12 -9.36 0.39 -6.61
C LEU A 12 -8.89 -0.05 -8.00
N GLU A 13 -7.84 -0.87 -8.04
CA GLU A 13 -7.33 -1.45 -9.28
C GLU A 13 -8.24 -2.59 -9.78
N GLN A 14 -8.30 -2.77 -11.11
CA GLN A 14 -9.25 -3.71 -11.74
C GLN A 14 -8.98 -5.18 -11.38
N ASP A 15 -7.74 -5.51 -11.05
CA ASP A 15 -7.24 -6.82 -10.67
C ASP A 15 -7.15 -7.00 -9.13
N VAL A 16 -7.59 -6.02 -8.35
CA VAL A 16 -7.63 -6.10 -6.88
C VAL A 16 -9.04 -6.44 -6.41
N ILE A 17 -9.14 -7.49 -5.58
CA ILE A 17 -10.40 -7.97 -5.00
C ILE A 17 -10.44 -7.58 -3.52
N PRO A 18 -11.18 -6.52 -3.13
CA PRO A 18 -11.21 -6.08 -1.75
C PRO A 18 -12.23 -6.88 -0.91
N PRO A 19 -12.15 -6.83 0.43
CA PRO A 19 -13.22 -7.27 1.31
C PRO A 19 -14.56 -6.56 1.02
N LYS A 20 -15.69 -7.23 1.28
CA LYS A 20 -17.03 -6.72 0.91
C LYS A 20 -17.40 -5.36 1.53
N ASN A 21 -16.90 -5.08 2.73
CA ASN A 21 -17.15 -3.84 3.48
C ASN A 21 -15.93 -2.90 3.47
N ILE A 22 -15.09 -2.96 2.43
CA ILE A 22 -13.83 -2.22 2.39
C ILE A 22 -14.04 -0.71 2.54
N ILE A 23 -15.10 -0.16 1.95
CA ILE A 23 -15.39 1.28 1.99
C ILE A 23 -15.67 1.71 3.43
N GLU A 24 -16.61 1.05 4.11
CA GLU A 24 -16.94 1.32 5.52
C GLU A 24 -15.74 1.02 6.42
N GLY A 25 -15.02 -0.06 6.14
CA GLY A 25 -13.80 -0.48 6.84
C GLY A 25 -12.77 0.64 6.91
N LEU A 26 -12.38 1.17 5.74
CA LEU A 26 -11.38 2.24 5.63
C LEU A 26 -11.90 3.58 6.17
N LEU A 27 -13.17 3.94 5.88
CA LEU A 27 -13.76 5.21 6.33
C LEU A 27 -13.88 5.31 7.86
N ARG A 28 -14.09 4.20 8.57
CA ARG A 28 -14.20 4.19 10.04
C ARG A 28 -12.95 4.77 10.74
N HIS A 29 -11.77 4.70 10.12
CA HIS A 29 -10.53 5.23 10.68
C HIS A 29 -10.43 6.76 10.64
N LYS A 30 -11.25 7.44 9.82
CA LYS A 30 -11.30 8.90 9.69
C LYS A 30 -9.92 9.54 9.45
N LYS A 31 -9.05 8.86 8.67
CA LYS A 31 -7.75 9.41 8.27
C LYS A 31 -7.79 9.97 6.86
N GLU A 32 -6.83 10.83 6.58
CA GLU A 32 -6.71 11.50 5.28
C GLU A 32 -6.23 10.55 4.17
N VAL A 33 -5.47 9.50 4.50
CA VAL A 33 -5.03 8.44 3.59
C VAL A 33 -5.03 7.12 4.34
N VAL A 34 -5.78 6.12 3.85
CA VAL A 34 -5.82 4.76 4.40
C VAL A 34 -5.80 3.72 3.29
N SER A 35 -4.88 2.76 3.38
CA SER A 35 -4.74 1.65 2.44
C SER A 35 -5.26 0.33 3.04
N GLY A 36 -5.78 -0.54 2.18
CA GLY A 36 -5.88 -1.97 2.46
C GLY A 36 -4.55 -2.67 2.18
N VAL A 37 -4.44 -3.95 2.53
CA VAL A 37 -3.25 -4.74 2.20
C VAL A 37 -3.43 -5.36 0.82
N VAL A 38 -2.72 -4.82 -0.16
CA VAL A 38 -2.61 -5.41 -1.52
C VAL A 38 -1.32 -6.23 -1.60
N TYR A 39 -1.35 -7.37 -2.27
CA TYR A 39 -0.18 -8.26 -2.43
C TYR A 39 0.32 -8.26 -3.86
N HIS A 40 1.62 -8.45 -4.04
CA HIS A 40 2.25 -8.63 -5.35
C HIS A 40 3.31 -9.72 -5.30
N PHE A 41 3.61 -10.34 -6.45
CA PHE A 41 4.61 -11.38 -6.56
C PHE A 41 5.92 -10.82 -7.10
N PHE A 42 7.01 -11.07 -6.38
CA PHE A 42 8.35 -10.67 -6.79
C PHE A 42 9.18 -11.91 -7.15
N PRO A 43 9.98 -11.85 -8.24
CA PRO A 43 10.89 -12.94 -8.54
C PRO A 43 11.97 -13.01 -7.46
N LYS A 44 12.09 -14.17 -6.82
CA LYS A 44 13.17 -14.50 -5.91
C LYS A 44 14.43 -14.73 -6.74
N ARG A 45 15.42 -13.85 -6.59
CA ARG A 45 16.75 -14.08 -7.18
C ARG A 45 17.39 -15.30 -6.50
N LYS A 46 17.48 -16.42 -7.20
CA LYS A 46 18.39 -17.53 -6.85
C LYS A 46 19.79 -17.21 -7.36
N GLU A 47 20.83 -17.64 -6.64
CA GLU A 47 22.23 -17.55 -7.10
C GLU A 47 22.43 -18.24 -8.46
N ASN A 48 21.66 -19.29 -8.76
CA ASN A 48 21.90 -20.17 -9.91
C ASN A 48 20.99 -19.93 -11.14
N LYS A 49 20.23 -18.81 -11.22
CA LYS A 49 19.45 -18.36 -12.40
C LYS A 49 18.42 -19.32 -13.06
N GLU A 50 18.32 -20.59 -12.66
CA GLU A 50 17.58 -21.62 -13.40
C GLU A 50 16.13 -21.89 -12.93
N ALA A 51 15.69 -21.28 -11.83
CA ALA A 51 14.28 -21.29 -11.43
C ALA A 51 13.88 -19.96 -10.76
N GLN A 52 12.94 -19.23 -11.39
CA GLN A 52 12.29 -18.07 -10.76
C GLN A 52 11.23 -18.59 -9.77
N GLU A 53 11.62 -18.75 -8.50
CA GLU A 53 10.64 -18.80 -7.43
C GLU A 53 9.98 -17.43 -7.31
N TRP A 54 8.67 -17.38 -7.09
CA TRP A 54 7.96 -16.13 -6.83
C TRP A 54 7.65 -16.04 -5.35
N ILE A 55 7.94 -14.89 -4.74
CA ILE A 55 7.58 -14.60 -3.35
C ILE A 55 6.48 -13.55 -3.39
N GLU A 56 5.34 -13.90 -2.81
CA GLU A 56 4.30 -12.94 -2.50
C GLU A 56 4.74 -11.99 -1.39
N LYS A 57 4.52 -10.69 -1.56
CA LYS A 57 4.74 -9.69 -0.52
C LYS A 57 3.57 -8.71 -0.45
N PRO A 58 3.23 -8.23 0.76
CA PRO A 58 2.34 -7.09 0.88
C PRO A 58 3.03 -5.84 0.33
N MET A 59 2.29 -5.05 -0.43
CA MET A 59 2.71 -3.77 -0.99
C MET A 59 2.60 -2.65 0.05
N LEU A 60 3.21 -2.90 1.21
CA LEU A 60 3.35 -1.98 2.33
C LEU A 60 4.82 -1.90 2.71
N ALA A 61 5.35 -0.69 2.89
CA ALA A 61 6.73 -0.52 3.28
C ALA A 61 6.92 0.66 4.24
N ILE A 62 8.02 0.59 4.98
CA ILE A 62 8.48 1.62 5.91
C ILE A 62 9.91 2.01 5.54
N LYS A 63 10.38 3.18 5.98
CA LYS A 63 11.78 3.57 5.79
C LYS A 63 12.69 2.56 6.48
N SER A 64 13.66 2.07 5.74
CA SER A 64 14.64 1.11 6.23
C SER A 64 15.51 1.75 7.31
N GLN A 65 15.58 1.12 8.48
CA GLN A 65 16.52 1.49 9.54
C GLN A 65 17.95 1.04 9.21
N LYS A 66 18.11 -0.02 8.41
CA LYS A 66 19.41 -0.59 8.02
C LYS A 66 20.05 0.17 6.86
N THR A 67 19.23 0.79 5.99
CA THR A 67 19.70 1.48 4.79
C THR A 67 18.95 2.80 4.62
N PRO A 68 19.47 3.91 5.16
CA PRO A 68 18.83 5.23 5.06
C PRO A 68 18.47 5.58 3.62
N GLY A 69 17.27 6.14 3.42
CA GLY A 69 16.77 6.51 2.09
C GLY A 69 16.17 5.36 1.26
N LYS A 70 16.20 4.11 1.75
CA LYS A 70 15.51 2.98 1.12
C LYS A 70 14.23 2.61 1.88
N LEU A 71 13.28 2.01 1.17
CA LEU A 71 12.09 1.39 1.75
C LEU A 71 12.37 -0.09 2.08
N ALA A 72 11.83 -0.56 3.19
CA ALA A 72 11.78 -1.96 3.60
C ALA A 72 10.33 -2.43 3.57
N PHE A 73 10.02 -3.32 2.63
CA PHE A 73 8.69 -3.94 2.51
C PHE A 73 8.43 -4.86 3.70
N LEU A 74 7.19 -4.84 4.20
CA LEU A 74 6.77 -5.69 5.29
C LEU A 74 6.69 -7.16 4.84
N SER A 75 6.98 -8.08 5.75
CA SER A 75 6.78 -9.51 5.56
C SER A 75 5.36 -9.94 5.93
N SER A 76 4.92 -11.12 5.48
CA SER A 76 3.63 -11.69 5.87
C SER A 76 3.51 -11.89 7.39
N ASP A 77 4.62 -12.20 8.08
CA ASP A 77 4.65 -12.34 9.53
C ASP A 77 4.45 -11.01 10.25
N GLN A 78 5.00 -9.92 9.70
CA GLN A 78 4.83 -8.56 10.24
C GLN A 78 3.39 -8.05 10.09
N ILE A 79 2.60 -8.60 9.17
CA ILE A 79 1.20 -8.22 8.92
C ILE A 79 0.18 -9.30 9.31
N LYS A 80 0.55 -10.21 10.22
CA LYS A 80 -0.31 -11.31 10.65
C LYS A 80 -1.45 -10.87 11.58
N ASP A 81 -1.24 -9.81 12.36
CA ASP A 81 -2.28 -9.27 13.25
C ASP A 81 -3.30 -8.46 12.45
N ILE A 82 -4.41 -9.09 12.12
CA ILE A 82 -5.51 -8.50 11.37
C ILE A 82 -6.24 -7.37 12.12
N ASN A 83 -6.00 -7.19 13.41
CA ASN A 83 -6.60 -6.10 14.19
C ASN A 83 -5.70 -4.86 14.22
N ALA A 84 -4.49 -4.95 13.64
CA ALA A 84 -3.53 -3.87 13.67
C ALA A 84 -3.85 -2.79 12.63
N PHE A 85 -3.66 -1.55 13.05
CA PHE A 85 -3.73 -0.36 12.22
C PHE A 85 -2.41 0.40 12.35
N ILE A 86 -1.67 0.51 11.25
CA ILE A 86 -0.26 0.92 11.29
C ILE A 86 -0.01 2.13 10.40
N GLU A 87 0.99 2.93 10.76
CA GLU A 87 1.55 3.96 9.88
C GLU A 87 2.59 3.33 8.96
N VAL A 88 2.56 3.69 7.67
CA VAL A 88 3.49 3.20 6.65
C VAL A 88 4.08 4.38 5.86
N ASP A 89 5.27 4.19 5.29
CA ASP A 89 5.90 5.18 4.40
C ASP A 89 5.55 4.93 2.93
N TYR A 90 4.96 3.78 2.61
CA TYR A 90 4.53 3.43 1.26
C TYR A 90 3.39 2.42 1.31
N CYS A 91 2.43 2.58 0.40
CA CYS A 91 1.40 1.61 0.08
C CYS A 91 1.11 1.63 -1.42
N SER A 92 0.67 0.49 -1.96
CA SER A 92 0.06 0.42 -3.29
C SER A 92 -1.20 1.30 -3.39
N MET A 93 -1.49 1.80 -4.59
CA MET A 93 -2.71 2.53 -4.91
C MET A 93 -3.89 1.62 -5.28
N GLY A 94 -3.69 0.29 -5.27
CA GLY A 94 -4.68 -0.70 -5.70
C GLY A 94 -5.86 -0.89 -4.78
N CYS A 95 -5.77 -0.49 -3.51
CA CYS A 95 -6.90 -0.37 -2.59
C CYS A 95 -6.61 0.75 -1.59
N LEU A 96 -6.93 1.99 -1.96
CA LEU A 96 -6.52 3.18 -1.23
C LEU A 96 -7.65 4.21 -1.12
N MET A 97 -7.98 4.59 0.10
CA MET A 97 -8.92 5.66 0.42
C MET A 97 -8.16 6.97 0.63
N ILE A 98 -8.49 8.00 -0.14
CA ILE A 98 -7.81 9.31 -0.14
C ILE A 98 -8.84 10.40 0.12
N SER A 99 -8.65 11.16 1.19
CA SER A 99 -9.50 12.31 1.50
C SER A 99 -9.34 13.43 0.48
N ARG A 100 -10.41 14.19 0.27
CA ARG A 100 -10.42 15.39 -0.55
C ARG A 100 -9.30 16.38 -0.17
N LYS A 101 -9.02 16.52 1.13
CA LYS A 101 -7.95 17.40 1.64
C LYS A 101 -6.56 17.07 1.07
N ILE A 102 -6.33 15.80 0.74
CA ILE A 102 -5.10 15.34 0.10
C ILE A 102 -5.20 15.51 -1.42
N LEU A 103 -6.34 15.14 -2.03
CA LEU A 103 -6.57 15.29 -3.46
C LEU A 103 -6.44 16.75 -3.95
N GLU A 104 -6.80 17.71 -3.11
CA GLU A 104 -6.64 19.14 -3.41
C GLU A 104 -5.18 19.62 -3.39
N LYS A 105 -4.26 18.83 -2.81
CA LYS A 105 -2.85 19.22 -2.60
C LYS A 105 -1.86 18.35 -3.37
N VAL A 106 -2.21 17.10 -3.65
CA VAL A 106 -1.34 16.14 -4.33
C VAL A 106 -1.81 15.99 -5.77
N LYS A 107 -0.91 16.29 -6.72
CA LYS A 107 -1.13 16.05 -8.14
C LYS A 107 -0.69 14.62 -8.49
N PHE A 108 -1.57 13.85 -9.14
CA PHE A 108 -1.19 12.56 -9.69
C PHE A 108 -0.30 12.76 -10.91
N ARG A 109 0.90 12.19 -10.87
CA ARG A 109 1.93 12.37 -11.90
C ARG A 109 1.97 11.12 -12.77
N TYR A 110 1.08 10.96 -13.75
CA TYR A 110 1.09 9.79 -14.66
C TYR A 110 1.87 10.05 -15.97
N GLU A 111 1.96 11.31 -16.40
CA GLU A 111 2.60 11.70 -17.67
C GLU A 111 4.12 11.83 -17.57
N GLU A 112 4.61 12.30 -16.42
CA GLU A 112 6.05 12.51 -16.15
C GLU A 112 6.86 11.20 -16.18
N TYR A 113 6.20 10.04 -16.05
CA TYR A 113 6.83 8.72 -16.14
C TYR A 113 7.27 8.32 -17.54
N LYS A 114 6.51 8.70 -18.58
CA LYS A 114 6.80 8.26 -19.95
C LYS A 114 8.15 8.78 -20.46
N GLU A 115 8.59 9.92 -19.94
CA GLU A 115 9.87 10.53 -20.31
C GLU A 115 11.03 10.03 -19.43
N ALA A 116 10.82 9.83 -18.12
CA ALA A 116 11.87 9.31 -17.22
C ALA A 116 12.34 7.88 -17.57
N ASN A 117 11.44 7.05 -18.11
CA ASN A 117 11.75 5.65 -18.49
C ASN A 117 12.73 5.52 -19.67
N LYS A 118 12.98 6.58 -20.45
CA LYS A 118 13.78 6.48 -21.68
C LYS A 118 15.29 6.57 -21.44
N GLU A 119 15.72 7.31 -20.42
CA GLU A 119 17.15 7.58 -20.20
C GLU A 119 17.76 6.67 -19.13
N ASN A 120 17.04 6.34 -18.04
CA ASN A 120 17.50 5.43 -16.98
C ASN A 120 16.35 4.56 -16.45
N PRO A 121 16.20 3.31 -16.93
CA PRO A 121 15.16 2.37 -16.47
C PRO A 121 15.21 2.03 -14.97
N GLU A 122 16.36 2.23 -14.33
CA GLU A 122 16.58 2.00 -12.89
C GLU A 122 16.05 3.15 -12.01
N ASP A 123 15.83 4.34 -12.59
CA ASP A 123 15.32 5.54 -11.90
C ASP A 123 13.78 5.67 -11.97
N VAL A 124 13.12 4.65 -12.55
CA VAL A 124 11.67 4.63 -12.72
C VAL A 124 10.98 4.56 -11.39
N LYS A 125 10.13 5.55 -11.17
CA LYS A 125 9.72 5.97 -9.83
C LYS A 125 8.28 5.62 -9.44
N TRP A 126 7.64 4.53 -9.88
CA TRP A 126 6.21 4.13 -9.72
C TRP A 126 5.19 5.14 -9.13
N ASP A 127 4.04 5.30 -9.78
CA ASP A 127 3.03 6.32 -9.45
C ASP A 127 2.61 6.32 -7.97
N ASP A 128 2.46 5.13 -7.39
CA ASP A 128 2.21 4.93 -5.96
C ASP A 128 3.34 5.46 -5.05
N MET A 129 4.62 5.24 -5.40
CA MET A 129 5.77 5.80 -4.69
C MET A 129 5.79 7.32 -4.77
N CYS A 130 5.45 7.88 -5.93
CA CYS A 130 5.36 9.32 -6.11
C CYS A 130 4.24 9.93 -5.29
N PHE A 131 3.05 9.32 -5.30
CA PHE A 131 1.94 9.73 -4.46
C PHE A 131 2.31 9.68 -2.97
N CYS A 132 2.86 8.56 -2.50
CA CYS A 132 3.26 8.39 -1.10
C CYS A 132 4.31 9.43 -0.67
N SER A 133 5.27 9.72 -1.55
CA SER A 133 6.29 10.75 -1.32
C SER A 133 5.67 12.14 -1.20
N ASP A 134 4.73 12.50 -2.07
CA ASP A 134 4.11 13.82 -2.06
C ASP A 134 3.20 14.02 -0.83
N VAL A 135 2.47 12.99 -0.41
CA VAL A 135 1.73 12.99 0.87
C VAL A 135 2.67 13.27 2.05
N GLN A 136 3.83 12.61 2.08
CA GLN A 136 4.83 12.82 3.14
C GLN A 136 5.46 14.21 3.11
N LYS A 137 5.70 14.80 1.93
CA LYS A 137 6.20 16.19 1.80
C LYS A 137 5.23 17.21 2.38
N LEU A 138 3.93 16.89 2.41
CA LEU A 138 2.91 17.71 3.09
C LEU A 138 2.89 17.52 4.62
N GLY A 139 3.80 16.72 5.18
CA GLY A 139 3.80 16.35 6.60
C GLY A 139 2.64 15.45 7.00
N LYS A 140 2.01 14.77 6.02
CA LYS A 140 0.86 13.89 6.23
C LYS A 140 1.31 12.44 6.31
N LYS A 141 0.52 11.65 7.02
CA LYS A 141 0.77 10.24 7.32
C LYS A 141 -0.11 9.34 6.47
N ILE A 142 0.42 8.19 6.12
CA ILE A 142 -0.27 7.13 5.40
C ILE A 142 -0.47 5.99 6.39
N TYR A 143 -1.67 5.42 6.40
CA TYR A 143 -2.00 4.32 7.29
C TYR A 143 -2.46 3.09 6.50
N ALA A 144 -2.26 1.92 7.07
CA ALA A 144 -2.75 0.66 6.54
C ALA A 144 -3.59 -0.08 7.60
N ASP A 145 -4.76 -0.58 7.18
CA ASP A 145 -5.58 -1.50 7.96
C ASP A 145 -5.17 -2.95 7.62
N LEU A 146 -4.53 -3.65 8.55
CA LEU A 146 -4.01 -4.99 8.31
C LEU A 146 -5.10 -6.07 8.26
N GLY A 147 -6.33 -5.74 8.65
CA GLY A 147 -7.51 -6.58 8.47
C GLY A 147 -8.11 -6.46 7.08
N ALA A 148 -7.86 -5.35 6.37
CA ALA A 148 -8.34 -5.08 5.02
C ALA A 148 -7.48 -5.77 3.93
N LYS A 149 -7.32 -7.09 4.04
CA LYS A 149 -6.54 -7.90 3.08
C LYS A 149 -7.29 -8.10 1.77
N CYS A 150 -6.67 -7.69 0.66
CA CYS A 150 -7.22 -7.80 -0.68
C CYS A 150 -6.61 -9.01 -1.41
N GLY A 151 -7.39 -9.64 -2.28
CA GLY A 151 -6.85 -10.51 -3.33
C GLY A 151 -6.25 -9.69 -4.47
N HIS A 152 -5.31 -10.27 -5.21
CA HIS A 152 -4.71 -9.65 -6.39
C HIS A 152 -4.60 -10.68 -7.52
N LEU A 153 -5.15 -10.35 -8.70
CA LEU A 153 -5.20 -11.23 -9.86
C LEU A 153 -3.97 -10.97 -10.75
N VAL A 154 -3.00 -11.89 -10.75
CA VAL A 154 -1.85 -11.84 -11.67
C VAL A 154 -1.96 -12.91 -12.75
N LEU A 155 -1.52 -12.59 -13.97
CA LEU A 155 -1.40 -13.55 -15.07
C LEU A 155 -0.43 -14.69 -14.67
N GLY A 156 -0.96 -15.90 -14.45
CA GLY A 156 -0.18 -17.09 -14.08
C GLY A 156 -0.51 -17.72 -12.72
N GLY A 157 -1.41 -17.16 -11.92
CA GLY A 157 -1.88 -17.75 -10.66
C GLY A 157 -2.68 -16.78 -9.80
N TYR A 158 -3.52 -17.28 -8.88
CA TYR A 158 -4.27 -16.46 -7.94
C TYR A 158 -3.48 -16.23 -6.65
N SER A 159 -3.50 -15.02 -6.10
CA SER A 159 -3.40 -14.84 -4.65
C SER A 159 -4.80 -14.60 -4.08
N ILE A 160 -5.24 -15.49 -3.20
CA ILE A 160 -6.48 -15.31 -2.42
C ILE A 160 -6.11 -15.37 -0.94
N THR A 161 -5.94 -14.19 -0.34
CA THR A 161 -5.98 -14.04 1.11
C THR A 161 -7.25 -13.26 1.47
N LEU A 162 -8.32 -13.94 1.87
CA LEU A 162 -9.56 -13.30 2.31
C LEU A 162 -9.46 -12.97 3.81
N GLY A 163 -9.35 -11.68 4.14
CA GLY A 163 -9.51 -11.20 5.52
C GLY A 163 -10.99 -11.06 5.90
N ASP A 164 -11.36 -11.50 7.12
CA ASP A 164 -12.69 -11.23 7.70
C ASP A 164 -12.69 -9.84 8.36
N THR A 165 -13.15 -8.84 7.61
CA THR A 165 -13.30 -7.45 8.04
C THR A 165 -14.60 -7.19 8.82
N SER A 166 -15.46 -8.21 9.00
CA SER A 166 -16.71 -8.07 9.78
C SER A 166 -16.47 -7.99 11.28
N LYS A 167 -15.29 -8.43 11.74
CA LYS A 167 -14.88 -8.45 13.16
C LYS A 167 -13.87 -7.37 13.55
N VAL A 168 -13.52 -6.46 12.63
CA VAL A 168 -12.55 -5.39 12.93
C VAL A 168 -13.25 -4.33 13.81
N SER A 169 -13.07 -4.47 15.12
CA SER A 169 -13.30 -3.40 16.08
C SER A 169 -12.22 -2.35 15.92
N VAL A 170 -12.56 -1.06 15.96
CA VAL A 170 -11.57 0.03 16.03
C VAL A 170 -10.80 -0.13 17.34
N ILE A 171 -9.60 -0.70 17.29
CA ILE A 171 -8.69 -0.69 18.42
C ILE A 171 -7.76 0.51 18.24
N SER A 172 -7.74 1.39 19.23
CA SER A 172 -6.86 2.57 19.29
C SER A 172 -5.36 2.24 19.38
N LYS A 173 -4.97 0.96 19.22
CA LYS A 173 -3.59 0.51 19.41
C LYS A 173 -2.79 0.75 18.14
N SER A 174 -2.32 1.99 18.00
CA SER A 174 -1.22 2.33 17.09
C SER A 174 -0.02 1.46 17.44
N ILE A 175 0.34 0.50 16.60
CA ILE A 175 1.60 -0.23 16.73
C ILE A 175 2.72 0.71 16.28
N SER A 176 3.76 0.84 17.10
CA SER A 176 4.90 1.68 16.76
C SER A 176 5.72 1.02 15.65
N LEU A 177 6.28 1.81 14.74
CA LEU A 177 7.26 1.37 13.75
C LEU A 177 8.37 0.50 14.37
N LYS A 178 8.77 0.79 15.61
CA LYS A 178 9.79 0.04 16.35
C LYS A 178 9.39 -1.40 16.68
N ASP A 179 8.10 -1.67 16.80
CA ASP A 179 7.58 -3.00 17.13
C ASP A 179 7.50 -3.89 15.89
N ILE A 180 7.36 -3.29 14.71
CA ILE A 180 7.31 -3.99 13.41
C ILE A 180 8.73 -4.35 12.94
N THR A 181 9.74 -3.52 13.24
CA THR A 181 11.12 -3.69 12.74
C THR A 181 12.01 -4.60 13.59
N LYS A 182 11.48 -5.37 14.55
CA LYS A 182 12.28 -6.12 15.54
C LYS A 182 12.90 -7.44 15.06
N ASP A 183 12.93 -7.70 13.76
CA ASP A 183 13.51 -8.90 13.15
C ASP A 183 14.93 -8.69 12.60
#